data_AF-M2MUF2-F1
#
_entry.id   AF-M2MUF2-F1
#
_cell.length_a   1.000
_cell.length_b   1.000
_cell.length_c   1.000
_cell.angle_alpha   90.00
_cell.angle_beta   90.00
_cell.angle_gamma   90.00
#
_symmetry.space_group_name_H-M   'P 1'
#
loop_
_entity.id
_entity.type
_entity.pdbx_description
1 polymer ?
#
loop_
_entity_poly.entity_id
_entity_poly.type
_entity_poly.pdbx_seq_one_letter_code
_entity_poly.pdbx_strand_id
1 'polypeptide(L)'
;MKELQDGETMIDSGCCLGQNLRRAAYDAAPAKNVVGSDLKPVLMDMCYEMFKDGGTFQSKSYHCDIFKLSTDTKASGALSELEGHFDIVLCSEVLHLWSQDVQI
;
A
#
# COMPACT_ATOMS: atom_id res chain seq x y z
N MET A 1 -9.55 11.62 -4.07
CA MET A 1 -10.23 10.32 -3.87
C MET A 1 -11.49 10.19 -4.72
N LYS A 2 -11.83 11.18 -5.56
CA LYS A 2 -12.91 11.01 -6.53
C LYS A 2 -12.50 10.02 -7.63
N GLU A 3 -11.23 10.07 -8.01
CA GLU A 3 -10.55 9.14 -8.91
C GLU A 3 -10.79 7.68 -8.47
N LEU A 4 -10.60 7.36 -7.19
CA LEU A 4 -10.86 6.01 -6.70
C LEU A 4 -12.33 5.56 -6.78
N GLN A 5 -13.27 6.51 -6.78
CA GLN A 5 -14.69 6.23 -7.03
C GLN A 5 -14.98 6.02 -8.51
N ASP A 6 -14.21 6.68 -9.39
CA ASP A 6 -14.31 6.60 -10.84
C ASP A 6 -13.65 5.32 -11.41
N GLY A 7 -12.90 4.59 -10.56
CA GLY A 7 -12.43 3.23 -10.83
C GLY A 7 -10.91 3.08 -10.83
N GLU A 8 -10.18 4.17 -10.65
CA GLU A 8 -8.73 4.20 -10.49
C GLU A 8 -8.27 3.33 -9.31
N THR A 9 -7.02 2.92 -9.40
CA THR A 9 -6.33 2.06 -8.45
C THR A 9 -5.27 2.82 -7.70
N MET A 10 -5.09 2.50 -6.41
CA MET A 10 -4.10 3.15 -5.55
C MET A 10 -3.32 2.15 -4.73
N ILE A 11 -2.03 2.43 -4.55
CA ILE A 11 -1.18 1.82 -3.55
C ILE A 11 -0.77 2.85 -2.48
N ASP A 12 -0.93 2.50 -1.20
CA ASP A 12 -0.35 3.22 -0.06
C ASP A 12 0.99 2.58 0.30
N SER A 13 2.06 3.30 0.02
CA SER A 13 3.46 2.89 0.15
C SER A 13 4.00 3.32 1.52
N GLY A 14 4.17 2.36 2.42
CA GLY A 14 4.35 2.61 3.85
C GLY A 14 3.01 2.74 4.58
N CYS A 15 2.06 1.84 4.29
CA CYS A 15 0.69 1.96 4.79
C CYS A 15 0.53 1.79 6.30
N CYS A 16 1.57 1.31 7.00
CA CYS A 16 1.57 1.07 8.43
C CYS A 16 0.32 0.27 8.87
N LEU A 17 -0.55 0.86 9.70
CA LEU A 17 -1.80 0.24 10.16
C LEU A 17 -2.97 0.38 9.17
N GLY A 18 -2.72 0.77 7.93
CA GLY A 18 -3.72 0.81 6.85
C GLY A 18 -4.84 1.84 7.06
N GLN A 19 -4.56 2.96 7.72
CA GLN A 19 -5.56 4.00 8.00
C GLN A 19 -6.06 4.67 6.72
N ASN A 20 -5.15 5.02 5.80
CA ASN A 20 -5.53 5.63 4.53
C ASN A 20 -6.34 4.65 3.66
N LEU A 21 -6.02 3.35 3.73
CA LEU A 21 -6.77 2.32 3.00
C LEU A 21 -8.23 2.25 3.47
N ARG A 22 -8.45 2.28 4.80
CA ARG A 22 -9.79 2.31 5.39
C ARG A 22 -10.50 3.61 5.11
N ARG A 23 -9.78 4.73 5.12
CA ARG A 23 -10.33 6.02 4.71
C ARG A 23 -10.80 5.98 3.25
N ALA A 24 -10.01 5.39 2.36
CA ALA A 24 -10.36 5.21 0.96
C ALA A 24 -11.63 4.38 0.79
N ALA A 25 -11.69 3.22 1.44
CA ALA A 25 -12.86 2.35 1.40
C ALA A 25 -14.11 3.01 1.99
N TYR A 26 -13.95 3.78 3.08
CA TYR A 26 -15.03 4.57 3.67
C TYR A 26 -15.54 5.65 2.71
N ASP A 27 -14.63 6.33 2.00
CA ASP A 27 -14.95 7.32 0.97
C ASP A 27 -15.44 6.67 -0.35
N ALA A 28 -15.97 5.44 -0.30
CA ALA A 28 -16.57 4.67 -1.39
C ALA A 28 -15.61 4.15 -2.49
N ALA A 29 -14.30 4.12 -2.25
CA ALA A 29 -13.39 3.37 -3.11
C ALA A 29 -13.69 1.85 -2.99
N PRO A 30 -13.81 1.10 -4.09
CA PRO A 30 -13.86 -0.35 -4.03
C PRO A 30 -12.62 -0.89 -3.30
N ALA A 31 -12.79 -1.69 -2.24
CA ALA A 31 -11.65 -2.18 -1.43
C ALA A 31 -10.60 -2.94 -2.26
N LYS A 32 -11.00 -3.54 -3.38
CA LYS A 32 -10.10 -4.23 -4.33
C LYS A 32 -9.18 -3.28 -5.13
N ASN A 33 -9.54 -2.00 -5.24
CA ASN A 33 -8.78 -0.97 -5.96
C ASN A 33 -7.75 -0.29 -5.05
N VAL A 34 -7.78 -0.60 -3.76
CA VAL A 34 -6.92 0.01 -2.76
C VAL A 34 -6.02 -1.07 -2.21
N VAL A 35 -4.71 -0.80 -2.24
CA VAL A 35 -3.68 -1.76 -1.85
C VAL A 35 -2.73 -1.11 -0.87
N GLY A 36 -2.34 -1.84 0.18
CA GLY A 36 -1.29 -1.39 1.10
C GLY A 36 0.04 -2.06 0.82
N SER A 37 1.14 -1.36 1.12
CA SER A 37 2.44 -2.00 1.22
C SER A 37 3.24 -1.44 2.40
N ASP A 38 3.97 -2.30 3.10
CA ASP A 38 4.83 -1.89 4.20
C ASP A 38 6.03 -2.84 4.35
N LEU A 39 7.10 -2.36 4.98
CA LEU A 39 8.30 -3.13 5.33
C LEU A 39 8.05 -4.17 6.42
N LYS A 40 6.98 -4.04 7.20
CA LYS A 40 6.73 -4.91 8.36
C LYS A 40 5.40 -5.66 8.20
N PRO A 41 5.42 -6.98 7.91
CA PRO A 41 4.19 -7.75 7.69
C PRO A 41 3.29 -7.78 8.94
N VAL A 42 3.88 -7.74 10.15
CA VAL A 42 3.15 -7.72 11.43
C VAL A 42 2.19 -6.54 11.56
N LEU A 43 2.42 -5.42 10.86
CA LEU A 43 1.54 -4.25 10.93
C LEU A 43 0.16 -4.54 10.36
N MET A 44 0.06 -5.45 9.38
CA MET A 44 -1.23 -5.85 8.82
C MET A 44 -2.03 -6.70 9.80
N ASP A 45 -1.39 -7.64 10.48
CA ASP A 45 -2.05 -8.44 11.53
C ASP A 45 -2.56 -7.54 12.66
N MET A 46 -1.71 -6.61 13.13
CA MET A 46 -2.07 -5.61 14.12
C MET A 46 -3.24 -4.71 13.65
N CYS A 47 -3.31 -4.39 12.36
CA CYS A 47 -4.40 -3.58 11.84
C CYS A 47 -5.75 -4.30 11.96
N TYR A 48 -5.80 -5.59 11.62
CA TYR A 48 -7.03 -6.37 11.70
C TYR A 48 -7.48 -6.55 13.16
N GLU A 49 -6.54 -6.74 14.09
CA GLU A 49 -6.86 -6.78 15.52
C GLU A 49 -7.40 -5.43 16.03
N MET A 50 -6.77 -4.33 15.64
CA MET A 50 -7.12 -2.98 16.09
C MET A 50 -8.49 -2.54 15.56
N PHE A 51 -8.77 -2.80 14.28
CA PHE A 51 -10.01 -2.37 13.61
C PHE A 51 -11.13 -3.41 13.66
N LYS A 52 -10.82 -4.67 14.04
CA LYS A 52 -11.76 -5.79 14.13
C LYS A 52 -12.52 -6.06 12.83
N ASP A 53 -11.85 -5.89 11.70
CA ASP A 53 -12.46 -5.87 10.36
C ASP A 53 -11.86 -6.91 9.41
N GLY A 54 -11.11 -7.90 9.90
CA GLY A 54 -10.53 -8.95 9.05
C GLY A 54 -11.54 -9.76 8.22
N GLY A 55 -12.82 -9.74 8.60
CA GLY A 55 -13.91 -10.34 7.80
C GLY A 55 -14.56 -9.40 6.79
N THR A 56 -14.42 -8.08 6.94
CA THR A 56 -15.16 -7.06 6.17
C THR A 56 -14.26 -6.18 5.30
N PHE A 57 -13.02 -5.93 5.73
CA PHE A 57 -12.03 -5.17 4.99
C PHE A 57 -11.05 -6.12 4.29
N GLN A 58 -11.25 -6.31 2.98
CA GLN A 58 -10.46 -7.25 2.17
C GLN A 58 -9.55 -6.53 1.16
N SER A 59 -8.76 -5.57 1.64
CA SER A 59 -7.68 -4.96 0.86
C SER A 59 -6.53 -5.95 0.71
N LYS A 60 -5.87 -5.96 -0.46
CA LYS A 60 -4.59 -6.65 -0.59
C LYS A 60 -3.51 -5.85 0.15
N SER A 61 -2.53 -6.56 0.69
CA SER A 61 -1.33 -5.95 1.29
C SER A 61 -0.07 -6.67 0.80
N TYR A 62 1.00 -5.91 0.61
CA TYR A 62 2.28 -6.42 0.13
C TYR A 62 3.39 -6.08 1.13
N HIS A 63 4.26 -7.05 1.41
CA HIS A 63 5.47 -6.80 2.18
C HIS A 63 6.56 -6.29 1.21
N CYS A 64 6.99 -5.04 1.39
CA CYS A 64 7.76 -4.31 0.39
C CYS A 64 8.77 -3.34 1.00
N ASP A 65 9.97 -3.29 0.41
CA ASP A 65 10.90 -2.16 0.53
C ASP A 65 10.81 -1.30 -0.73
N ILE A 66 10.29 -0.08 -0.57
CA ILE A 66 9.91 0.82 -1.67
C ILE A 66 11.13 1.35 -2.44
N PHE A 67 12.34 1.27 -1.86
CA PHE A 67 13.60 1.66 -2.50
C PHE A 67 14.38 0.46 -3.04
N LYS A 68 13.95 -0.78 -2.78
CA LYS A 68 14.50 -1.99 -3.41
C LYS A 68 13.65 -2.46 -4.57
N LEU A 69 13.13 -1.52 -5.34
CA LEU A 69 12.53 -1.76 -6.65
C LEU A 69 13.63 -2.18 -7.61
N SER A 70 13.79 -3.48 -7.78
CA SER A 70 14.72 -4.07 -8.75
C SER A 70 14.01 -4.23 -10.10
N THR A 71 14.61 -3.73 -11.18
CA THR A 71 14.20 -4.06 -12.56
C THR A 71 14.51 -5.52 -12.94
N ASP A 72 15.30 -6.21 -12.12
CA ASP A 72 15.50 -7.65 -12.25
C ASP A 72 14.32 -8.38 -11.59
N THR A 73 13.42 -8.87 -12.44
CA THR A 73 12.16 -9.55 -12.07
C THR A 73 12.35 -10.83 -11.27
N LYS A 74 13.60 -11.35 -11.18
CA LYS A 74 13.94 -12.49 -10.32
C LYS A 74 14.29 -12.08 -8.89
N ALA A 75 14.67 -10.82 -8.66
CA ALA A 75 15.07 -10.29 -7.36
C ALA A 75 13.99 -9.40 -6.69
N SER A 76 13.00 -8.95 -7.46
CA SER A 76 11.91 -8.05 -7.03
C SER A 76 10.83 -8.71 -6.16
N GLY A 77 10.74 -10.04 -6.12
CA GLY A 77 9.68 -10.74 -5.37
C GLY A 77 8.27 -10.31 -5.80
N ALA A 78 7.33 -10.21 -4.84
CA ALA A 78 5.92 -9.86 -5.08
C ALA A 78 5.70 -8.45 -5.66
N LEU A 79 6.75 -7.62 -5.78
CA LEU A 79 6.65 -6.23 -6.24
C LEU A 79 6.68 -6.08 -7.76
N SER A 80 7.30 -7.00 -8.50
CA SER A 80 7.21 -6.97 -9.97
C SER A 80 5.79 -7.23 -10.46
N GLU A 81 4.93 -7.85 -9.63
CA GLU A 81 3.50 -8.01 -9.93
C GLU A 81 2.72 -6.69 -9.80
N LEU A 82 3.36 -5.61 -9.32
CA LEU A 82 2.74 -4.30 -9.06
C LEU A 82 3.16 -3.23 -10.07
N GLU A 83 4.16 -3.50 -10.91
CA GLU A 83 4.65 -2.56 -11.90
C GLU A 83 3.58 -2.26 -12.96
N GLY A 84 3.27 -0.98 -13.17
CA GLY A 84 2.26 -0.53 -14.14
C GLY A 84 0.81 -0.83 -13.75
N HIS A 85 0.55 -1.27 -12.51
CA HIS A 85 -0.78 -1.69 -12.06
C HIS A 85 -1.54 -0.66 -11.21
N PHE A 86 -0.93 0.50 -10.91
CA PHE A 86 -1.53 1.53 -10.06
C PHE A 86 -1.57 2.90 -10.74
N ASP A 87 -2.69 3.59 -10.62
CA ASP A 87 -2.87 4.96 -11.12
C ASP A 87 -2.35 6.00 -10.12
N ILE A 88 -2.43 5.70 -8.82
CA ILE A 88 -2.08 6.60 -7.72
C ILE A 88 -1.11 5.90 -6.77
N VAL A 89 -0.01 6.57 -6.45
CA VAL A 89 0.93 6.16 -5.40
C VAL A 89 0.84 7.15 -4.25
N LEU A 90 0.38 6.70 -3.08
CA LEU A 90 0.36 7.48 -1.86
C LEU A 90 1.60 7.13 -1.03
N CYS A 91 2.42 8.14 -0.72
CA CYS A 91 3.59 8.01 0.15
C CYS A 91 3.46 8.95 1.35
N SER A 92 2.56 8.63 2.29
CA SER A 92 2.28 9.49 3.43
C SER A 92 3.30 9.28 4.55
N GLU A 93 4.05 10.32 4.91
CA GLU A 93 4.96 10.32 6.08
C GLU A 93 5.96 9.15 6.11
N VAL A 94 6.38 8.64 4.95
CA VAL A 94 7.32 7.50 4.89
C VAL A 94 8.75 7.94 4.55
N LEU A 95 8.92 8.98 3.73
CA LEU A 95 10.22 9.38 3.18
C LEU A 95 11.23 9.83 4.25
N HIS A 96 10.77 10.31 5.41
CA HIS A 96 11.65 10.74 6.50
C HIS A 96 12.45 9.59 7.14
N LEU A 97 12.13 8.32 6.83
CA LEU A 97 12.86 7.16 7.33
C LEU A 97 14.24 6.98 6.67
N TRP A 98 14.51 7.71 5.58
CA TRP A 98 15.77 7.63 4.85
C TRP A 98 16.40 9.00 4.66
N SER A 99 17.72 9.03 4.54
CA SER A 99 18.45 10.22 4.12
C SER A 99 18.19 10.55 2.65
N GLN A 100 18.46 11.80 2.28
CA GLN A 100 18.18 12.31 0.93
C GLN A 100 18.92 11.52 -0.17
N ASP A 101 20.11 11.00 0.10
CA ASP A 101 20.91 10.21 -0.85
C ASP A 101 20.28 8.86 -1.21
N VAL A 102 19.38 8.32 -0.38
CA VAL A 102 18.61 7.10 -0.70
C VAL A 102 17.37 7.43 -1.54
N GLN A 103 16.91 8.68 -1.53
CA GLN A 103 15.67 9.12 -2.18
C GLN A 103 15.88 9.60 -3.63
N ILE A 104 17.12 9.70 -4.11
CA ILE A 104 17.50 10.27 -5.41
C ILE A 104 18.12 9.19 -6.30
#